data_AF-A0AAD6PAV4-F1
#
_entry.id   AF-A0AAD6PAV4-F1
#
_cell.length_a   1.000
_cell.length_b   1.000
_cell.length_c   1.000
_cell.angle_alpha   90.00
_cell.angle_beta   90.00
_cell.angle_gamma   90.00
#
_symmetry.space_group_name_H-M   'P 1'
#
loop_
_entity.id
_entity.type
_entity.pdbx_description
1 polymer ?
#
loop_
_entity_poly.entity_id
_entity_poly.type
_entity_poly.pdbx_seq_one_letter_code
_entity_poly.pdbx_strand_id
1 'polypeptide(L)' 'MSLGYAEKLSYIEDVGNVGMSEFFDSSHVLQEKIERLAEMIQKSKHLVVFTGAGISTSCGIPDFRGPKGNLDVTA' A
#
# COMPACT_ATOMS: atom_id res chain seq x y z
N MET A 1 6.32 10.45 -13.59
CA MET A 1 5.12 10.36 -14.46
C MET A 1 3.81 10.16 -13.65
N SER A 2 3.75 10.51 -12.36
CA SER A 2 2.55 10.38 -11.52
C SER A 2 1.88 11.71 -11.16
N LEU A 3 2.60 12.84 -11.19
CA LEU A 3 2.04 14.15 -10.82
C LEU A 3 0.78 14.51 -11.63
N GLY A 4 0.79 14.30 -12.95
CA GLY A 4 -0.33 14.67 -13.82
C GLY A 4 -1.58 13.79 -13.72
N TYR A 5 -1.57 12.69 -12.94
CA TYR A 5 -2.78 11.90 -12.68
C TYR A 5 -3.60 12.50 -11.54
N ALA A 6 -2.94 12.86 -10.44
CA ALA A 6 -3.60 13.47 -9.27
C ALA A 6 -4.27 14.81 -9.65
N GLU A 7 -3.63 15.59 -10.52
CA GLU A 7 -4.16 16.86 -11.05
C GLU A 7 -5.43 16.70 -11.91
N LYS A 8 -5.72 15.49 -12.40
CA LYS A 8 -6.90 15.20 -13.23
C LYS A 8 -8.04 14.55 -12.45
N LEU A 9 -7.88 14.34 -11.15
CA LEU A 9 -8.94 13.81 -10.31
C LEU A 9 -9.97 14.90 -10.04
N SER A 10 -11.25 14.54 -10.13
CA SER A 10 -12.33 15.40 -9.64
C SER A 10 -12.14 15.65 -8.14
N TYR A 11 -12.46 16.86 -7.69
CA TYR A 11 -12.49 17.17 -6.27
C TYR A 11 -13.52 16.29 -5.55
N ILE A 12 -13.12 15.70 -4.42
CA ILE A 12 -13.96 14.90 -3.54
C ILE A 12 -13.70 15.40 -2.12
N GLU A 13 -14.75 15.76 -1.38
CA GLU A 13 -14.63 16.30 -0.01
C GLU A 13 -14.13 15.25 0.99
N ASP A 14 -14.59 13.99 0.84
CA ASP A 14 -14.19 12.88 1.71
C ASP A 14 -13.32 11.88 0.95
N VAL A 15 -12.02 11.93 1.21
CA VAL A 15 -11.01 11.00 0.64
C VAL A 15 -10.69 9.83 1.59
N GLY A 16 -11.37 9.77 2.74
CA GLY A 16 -11.10 8.87 3.85
C GLY A 16 -9.85 9.25 4.66
N ASN A 17 -9.38 8.32 5.48
CA ASN A 17 -8.19 8.53 6.31
C ASN A 17 -6.90 8.53 5.46
N VAL A 18 -6.05 9.52 5.68
CA VAL A 18 -4.77 9.74 5.01
C VAL A 18 -3.68 9.92 6.06
N GLY A 19 -2.44 9.51 5.77
CA GLY A 19 -1.29 9.79 6.62
C GLY A 19 -1.25 8.97 7.92
N MET A 20 -1.91 7.81 7.94
CA MET A 20 -1.87 6.92 9.11
C MET A 20 -0.44 6.41 9.36
N SER A 21 -0.07 6.26 10.64
CA SER A 21 1.25 5.77 11.03
C SER A 21 1.54 4.39 10.45
N GLU A 22 2.76 4.23 9.92
CA GLU A 22 3.25 2.92 9.47
C GLU A 22 3.61 2.04 10.67
N PHE A 23 3.31 0.75 10.55
CA PHE A 23 3.63 -0.25 11.56
C PHE A 23 4.62 -1.25 11.00
N PHE A 24 5.66 -1.53 11.79
CA PHE A 24 6.74 -2.45 11.41
C PHE A 24 6.77 -3.60 12.42
N ASP A 25 6.49 -4.81 11.94
CA ASP A 25 6.62 -6.02 12.75
C ASP A 25 8.10 -6.26 13.12
N SER A 26 8.33 -6.87 14.29
CA SER A 26 9.66 -7.38 14.64
C SER A 26 10.09 -8.50 13.67
N SER A 27 11.39 -8.71 13.50
CA SER A 27 11.94 -9.68 12.55
C SER A 27 11.41 -11.10 12.75
N HIS A 28 11.29 -11.56 14.01
CA HIS A 28 10.73 -12.88 14.33
C HIS A 28 9.26 -13.00 13.89
N VAL A 29 8.43 -12.00 14.25
CA VAL A 29 7.00 -12.00 13.91
C VAL A 29 6.78 -11.93 12.40
N LEU A 30 7.60 -11.13 11.69
CA LEU A 30 7.54 -11.03 10.24
C LEU A 30 7.86 -12.37 9.57
N GLN A 31 8.91 -13.05 10.04
CA GLN A 31 9.33 -14.34 9.51
C GLN A 31 8.23 -15.40 9.67
N GLU A 32 7.61 -15.48 10.84
CA GLU A 32 6.49 -16.40 11.12
C GLU A 32 5.30 -16.16 10.17
N LYS A 33 4.92 -14.89 9.97
CA LYS A 33 3.83 -14.52 9.04
C LYS A 33 4.17 -14.88 7.59
N ILE A 34 5.41 -14.70 7.15
CA ILE A 34 5.86 -15.04 5.81
C ILE A 34 5.78 -16.56 5.57
N GLU A 35 6.27 -17.36 6.53
CA GLU A 35 6.19 -18.83 6.45
C GLU A 35 4.74 -19.30 6.35
N ARG A 36 3.87 -18.71 7.18
CA ARG A 36 2.43 -19.03 7.14
C ARG A 36 1.79 -18.69 5.81
N LEU A 37 2.11 -17.52 5.25
CA LEU A 37 1.62 -17.11 3.93
C LEU A 37 2.12 -18.06 2.83
N ALA A 38 3.40 -18.47 2.87
CA ALA A 38 3.98 -19.39 1.91
C ALA A 38 3.29 -20.76 1.94
N GLU A 39 2.92 -21.27 3.11
CA GLU A 39 2.11 -22.50 3.22
C GLU A 39 0.72 -22.34 2.60
N MET A 40 0.06 -21.20 2.84
CA MET A 40 -1.27 -20.92 2.30
C MET A 40 -1.23 -20.87 0.77
N ILE A 41 -0.19 -20.25 0.20
CA ILE A 41 0.02 -20.19 -1.25
C ILE A 41 0.21 -21.59 -1.83
N GLN A 42 1.09 -22.41 -1.23
CA GLN A 42 1.37 -23.78 -1.71
C GLN A 42 0.15 -24.70 -1.65
N LYS A 43 -0.71 -24.54 -0.64
CA LYS A 43 -1.93 -25.34 -0.47
C LYS A 43 -3.09 -24.86 -1.34
N SER A 44 -3.01 -23.67 -1.93
CA SER A 44 -4.12 -23.08 -2.66
C SER A 44 -4.21 -23.66 -4.07
N LYS A 45 -5.41 -24.13 -4.45
CA LYS A 45 -5.68 -24.60 -5.82
C LYS A 45 -5.82 -23.42 -6.80
N HIS A 46 -6.33 -22.30 -6.31
CA HIS A 46 -6.53 -21.07 -7.07
C HIS A 46 -6.18 -19.87 -6.18
N LEU A 47 -5.11 -19.16 -6.51
CA LEU A 47 -4.65 -17.97 -5.80
C LEU A 47 -5.08 -16.71 -6.54
N VAL A 48 -5.69 -15.77 -5.83
CA VAL A 48 -6.01 -14.43 -6.32
C VAL A 48 -5.37 -13.42 -5.39
N VAL A 49 -4.69 -12.43 -5.96
CA VAL A 49 -4.00 -11.37 -5.19
C VAL A 49 -4.62 -10.03 -5.58
N PHE A 50 -5.03 -9.27 -4.56
CA PHE A 50 -5.48 -7.89 -4.73
C PHE A 50 -4.32 -6.96 -4.40
N THR A 51 -4.00 -6.05 -5.31
CA THR A 51 -2.91 -5.08 -5.15
C THR A 51 -3.45 -3.65 -5.21
N GLY A 52 -2.70 -2.74 -4.60
CA GLY A 52 -2.97 -1.30 -4.64
C GLY A 52 -1.69 -0.51 -4.88
N ALA A 53 -1.76 0.82 -4.77
CA ALA A 53 -0.63 1.70 -5.10
C ALA A 53 0.66 1.43 -4.28
N GLY A 54 0.52 0.90 -3.06
CA GLY A 54 1.63 0.65 -2.15
C GLY A 54 2.74 -0.27 -2.69
N ILE A 55 2.45 -1.18 -3.63
CA ILE A 55 3.49 -2.05 -4.20
C ILE A 55 4.43 -1.33 -5.16
N SER A 56 4.04 -0.16 -5.67
CA SER A 56 4.78 0.61 -6.67
C SER A 56 5.64 1.72 -6.06
N THR A 57 5.56 1.93 -4.75
CA THR A 57 6.31 2.97 -4.02
C THR A 57 7.82 2.72 -4.07
N SER A 58 8.25 1.46 -4.09
CA SER A 58 9.64 1.05 -4.28
C SER A 58 10.21 1.45 -5.65
N CYS A 59 9.35 1.62 -6.65
CA CYS A 59 9.70 2.10 -7.99
C CYS A 59 9.63 3.63 -8.11
N GLY A 60 9.45 4.35 -6.99
CA GLY A 60 9.34 5.81 -6.96
C GLY A 60 7.98 6.34 -7.40
N ILE A 61 6.94 5.49 -7.48
CA ILE A 61 5.56 5.94 -7.74
C ILE A 61 4.85 6.11 -6.39
N PRO A 62 4.50 7.34 -5.98
CA PRO A 62 3.85 7.57 -4.70
C PRO A 62 2.47 6.90 -4.63
N ASP A 63 2.10 6.42 -3.44
CA ASP A 63 0.74 5.99 -3.18
C ASP A 63 -0.19 7.20 -2.95
N PHE A 64 -1.44 6.94 -2.60
CA PHE A 64 -2.41 8.00 -2.36
C PHE A 64 -2.51 8.39 -0.88
N ARG A 65 -2.43 7.43 0.04
CA ARG A 65 -2.89 7.59 1.43
C ARG A 65 -1.83 7.31 2.51
N GLY A 66 -0.63 6.88 2.13
CA GLY A 66 0.48 6.71 3.05
C GLY A 66 0.99 8.05 3.57
N PRO A 67 1.92 8.05 4.55
CA PRO A 67 2.48 9.28 5.15
C PRO A 67 3.19 10.23 4.17
N LYS A 68 3.50 9.74 2.97
CA LYS A 68 4.10 10.51 1.86
C LYS A 68 3.29 10.33 0.57
N GLY A 69 2.01 9.99 0.72
CA GLY A 69 1.09 9.77 -0.38
C GLY A 69 0.62 11.10 -0.98
N ASN A 70 0.12 11.06 -2.22
CA ASN A 70 -0.27 12.26 -2.96
C ASN A 70 -1.44 13.05 -2.32
N LEU A 71 -2.21 12.46 -1.41
CA LEU A 71 -3.30 13.14 -0.70
C LEU A 71 -2.90 13.64 0.68
N ASP A 72 -1.71 13.30 1.18
CA ASP A 72 -1.23 13.79 2.45
C ASP A 72 -0.70 15.22 2.26
N VAL A 73 -1.53 16.20 2.63
CA VAL A 73 -1.23 17.64 2.54
C VAL A 73 -0.25 18.12 3.63
N THR A 74 0.27 17.22 4.46
CA THR A 74 1.30 17.53 5.46
C THR A 74 2.73 17.14 5.07
N ALA A 75 2.93 16.62 3.84
CA ALA A 75 4.25 16.33 3.27
C ALA A 75 5.02 17.58 2.81
#